data_AF-A0A7W7G0X8-F1
#
_entry.id   AF-A0A7W7G0X8-F1
#
_cell.length_a   1.000
_cell.length_b   1.000
_cell.length_c   1.000
_cell.angle_alpha   90.00
_cell.angle_beta   90.00
_cell.angle_gamma   90.00
#
_symmetry.space_group_name_H-M   'P 1'
#
loop_
_entity.id
_entity.type
_entity.pdbx_description
1 polymer ?
#
loop_
_entity_poly.entity_id
_entity_poly.type
_entity_poly.pdbx_seq_one_letter_code
_entity_poly.pdbx_strand_id
1 'polypeptide(L)'
;MNLEQAVVRLPYTANGVIRVGTVVSQEGDLYQVKWDNGGDEEVKLGDYEFLCARGSLRFQSLVDPEALRKGFEADPGEFVVLALKEAAAPMTGKDLKAAVTALGITDEDYRRAWPAIRKLLIGDERVTVSGSGAAMTFQADGTH
;
A
#
# COMPACT_ATOMS: atom_id res chain seq x y z
N MET A 1 -4.86 15.12 0.68
CA MET A 1 -4.59 14.94 -0.78
C MET A 1 -5.56 13.90 -1.29
N ASN A 2 -6.49 14.23 -2.20
CA ASN A 2 -7.29 13.21 -2.89
C ASN A 2 -6.34 12.50 -3.85
N LEU A 3 -5.86 11.31 -3.47
CA LEU A 3 -5.10 10.49 -4.38
C LEU A 3 -6.02 10.05 -5.52
N GLU A 4 -5.54 10.24 -6.74
CA GLU A 4 -6.21 9.76 -7.95
C GLU A 4 -6.45 8.25 -7.84
N GLN A 5 -7.68 7.79 -8.13
CA GLN A 5 -7.97 6.36 -8.12
C GLN A 5 -7.43 5.71 -9.40
N ALA A 6 -6.77 4.56 -9.23
CA ALA A 6 -6.24 3.78 -10.33
C ALA A 6 -6.83 2.36 -10.32
N VAL A 7 -7.00 1.81 -11.51
CA VAL A 7 -7.23 0.38 -11.73
C VAL A 7 -5.94 -0.23 -12.24
N VAL A 8 -5.47 -1.26 -11.54
CA VAL A 8 -4.38 -2.12 -11.99
C VAL A 8 -4.99 -3.44 -12.44
N ARG A 9 -4.84 -3.77 -13.73
CA ARG A 9 -5.22 -5.06 -14.29
C ARG A 9 -3.99 -5.94 -14.41
N LEU A 10 -3.94 -6.99 -13.59
CA LEU A 10 -2.91 -8.02 -13.69
C LEU A 10 -3.15 -8.88 -14.93
N PRO A 11 -2.09 -9.41 -15.55
CA PRO A 11 -2.24 -10.23 -16.72
C PRO A 11 -2.89 -11.58 -16.37
N TYR A 12 -3.85 -12.01 -17.20
CA TYR A 12 -4.50 -13.32 -17.06
C TYR A 12 -3.55 -14.50 -17.38
N THR A 13 -2.43 -14.21 -18.05
CA THR A 13 -1.42 -15.20 -18.44
C THR A 13 -0.04 -14.76 -17.95
N ALA A 14 0.86 -15.73 -17.70
CA ALA A 14 2.19 -15.46 -17.14
C ALA A 14 3.06 -14.51 -17.97
N ASN A 15 2.78 -14.36 -19.27
CA ASN A 15 3.52 -13.48 -20.18
C ASN A 15 2.77 -12.19 -20.54
N GLY A 16 1.59 -11.95 -19.94
CA GLY A 16 0.85 -10.73 -20.19
C GLY A 16 1.49 -9.52 -19.49
N VAL A 17 1.07 -8.32 -19.90
CA VAL A 17 1.55 -7.06 -19.33
C VAL A 17 0.52 -6.54 -18.33
N ILE A 18 1.00 -6.03 -17.19
CA ILE A 18 0.17 -5.30 -16.23
C ILE A 18 -0.34 -4.03 -16.92
N ARG A 19 -1.65 -3.78 -16.91
CA ARG A 19 -2.22 -2.52 -17.38
C ARG A 19 -2.56 -1.64 -16.19
N VAL A 20 -2.25 -0.36 -16.31
CA VAL A 20 -2.58 0.66 -15.32
C VAL A 20 -3.43 1.71 -16.00
N GLY A 21 -4.50 2.14 -15.33
CA GLY A 21 -5.34 3.22 -15.80
C GLY A 21 -5.89 4.05 -14.66
N THR A 22 -6.23 5.29 -14.97
CA THR A 22 -6.90 6.22 -14.05
C THR A 22 -8.41 6.04 -14.15
N VAL A 23 -9.09 6.01 -13.01
CA VAL A 23 -10.56 6.07 -12.95
C VAL A 23 -11.01 7.50 -13.23
N VAL A 24 -11.81 7.70 -14.27
CA VAL A 24 -12.37 9.01 -14.64
C VAL A 24 -13.78 9.21 -14.09
N SER A 25 -14.56 8.13 -13.98
CA SER A 25 -15.88 8.15 -13.36
C SER A 25 -16.28 6.74 -12.92
N GLN A 26 -17.29 6.67 -12.05
CA GLN A 26 -17.86 5.41 -11.56
C GLN A 26 -19.38 5.50 -11.60
N GLU A 27 -20.03 4.45 -12.13
CA GLU A 27 -21.47 4.27 -12.10
C GLU A 27 -21.79 2.87 -11.55
N GLY A 28 -22.27 2.82 -10.31
CA GLY A 28 -22.48 1.54 -9.62
C GLY A 28 -21.17 0.76 -9.45
N ASP A 29 -21.10 -0.43 -10.01
CA ASP A 29 -19.92 -1.32 -10.01
C ASP A 29 -19.06 -1.20 -11.28
N LEU A 30 -19.39 -0.26 -12.17
CA LEU A 30 -18.68 0.00 -13.42
C LEU A 30 -17.79 1.24 -13.27
N TYR A 31 -16.53 1.10 -13.67
CA TYR A 31 -15.52 2.14 -13.62
C TYR A 31 -15.13 2.53 -15.04
N GLN A 32 -15.29 3.79 -15.40
CA GLN A 32 -14.70 4.30 -16.64
C GLN A 32 -13.22 4.56 -16.37
N VAL A 33 -12.36 3.86 -17.10
CA VAL A 33 -10.91 3.86 -16.90
C VAL A 33 -10.23 4.35 -18.17
N LYS A 34 -9.39 5.37 -18.01
CA LYS A 34 -8.46 5.82 -19.04
C LYS A 34 -7.12 5.13 -18.83
N TRP A 35 -6.73 4.25 -19.75
CA TRP A 35 -5.52 3.45 -19.61
C TRP A 35 -4.26 4.25 -19.98
N ASP A 36 -3.19 4.03 -19.23
CA ASP A 36 -1.89 4.67 -19.48
C ASP A 36 -1.29 4.25 -20.83
N ASN A 37 -1.58 3.03 -21.28
CA ASN A 37 -1.17 2.52 -22.59
C ASN A 37 -2.11 2.95 -23.73
N GLY A 38 -3.09 3.81 -23.44
CA GLY A 38 -4.05 4.35 -24.39
C GLY A 38 -5.40 3.64 -24.38
N GLY A 39 -6.42 4.38 -24.79
CA GLY A 39 -7.81 3.93 -24.84
C GLY A 39 -8.54 4.11 -23.50
N ASP A 40 -9.86 4.17 -23.63
CA ASP A 40 -10.80 4.28 -22.52
C ASP A 40 -11.65 3.01 -22.53
N GLU A 41 -11.93 2.47 -21.35
CA GLU A 41 -12.67 1.21 -21.19
C GLU A 41 -13.56 1.28 -19.96
N GLU A 42 -14.76 0.75 -20.07
CA GLU A 42 -15.60 0.46 -18.92
C GLU A 42 -15.14 -0.86 -18.29
N VAL A 43 -14.76 -0.80 -17.02
CA VAL A 43 -14.21 -1.92 -16.27
C VAL A 43 -15.13 -2.26 -15.12
N LYS A 44 -15.58 -3.51 -15.08
CA LYS A 44 -16.11 -4.13 -13.88
C LYS A 44 -14.96 -4.84 -13.16
N LEU A 45 -14.81 -4.58 -11.85
CA LEU A 45 -13.73 -5.21 -11.09
C LEU A 45 -14.00 -6.72 -10.92
N GLY A 46 -13.01 -7.53 -11.25
CA GLY A 46 -13.01 -8.98 -11.05
C GLY A 46 -11.74 -9.45 -10.33
N ASP A 47 -11.33 -10.69 -10.58
CA ASP A 47 -10.20 -11.31 -9.88
C ASP A 47 -8.84 -10.72 -10.27
N TYR A 48 -8.76 -10.00 -11.40
CA TYR A 48 -7.52 -9.48 -11.95
C TYR A 48 -7.47 -7.94 -11.94
N GLU A 49 -8.57 -7.28 -11.61
CA GLU A 49 -8.71 -5.82 -11.59
C GLU A 49 -8.77 -5.31 -10.15
N PHE A 50 -7.75 -4.55 -9.78
CA PHE A 50 -7.61 -4.02 -8.43
C PHE A 50 -7.77 -2.51 -8.44
N LEU A 51 -8.73 -2.01 -7.68
CA LEU A 51 -8.88 -0.59 -7.40
C LEU A 51 -7.95 -0.21 -6.24
N CYS A 52 -7.14 0.82 -6.44
CA CYS A 52 -6.26 1.36 -5.41
C CYS A 52 -5.97 2.84 -5.65
N ALA A 53 -5.43 3.52 -4.66
CA ALA A 53 -4.97 4.89 -4.84
C ALA A 53 -3.66 4.89 -5.65
N ARG A 54 -3.58 5.71 -6.70
CA ARG A 54 -2.40 5.81 -7.54
C ARG A 54 -1.19 6.26 -6.70
N GLY A 55 -0.07 5.57 -6.86
CA GLY A 55 1.14 5.83 -6.08
C GLY A 55 1.14 5.30 -4.64
N SER A 56 0.06 4.66 -4.17
CA SER A 56 0.05 3.99 -2.87
C SER A 56 0.98 2.78 -2.82
N LEU A 57 1.31 2.32 -1.62
CA LEU A 57 2.02 1.05 -1.42
C LEU A 57 1.26 -0.12 -2.05
N ARG A 58 -0.08 -0.13 -1.98
CA ARG A 58 -0.89 -1.15 -2.64
C ARG A 58 -0.72 -1.10 -4.16
N PHE A 59 -0.77 0.09 -4.75
CA PHE A 59 -0.52 0.27 -6.18
C PHE A 59 0.88 -0.23 -6.57
N GLN A 60 1.90 0.17 -5.83
CA GLN A 60 3.28 -0.25 -6.10
C GLN A 60 3.47 -1.75 -5.92
N SER A 61 2.81 -2.38 -4.93
CA SER A 61 2.84 -3.84 -4.75
C SER A 61 2.29 -4.63 -5.93
N LEU A 62 1.38 -4.02 -6.71
CA LEU A 62 0.76 -4.65 -7.87
C LEU A 62 1.57 -4.40 -9.14
N VAL A 63 2.16 -3.21 -9.29
CA VAL A 63 2.87 -2.78 -10.50
C VAL A 63 4.34 -3.17 -10.48
N ASP A 64 5.02 -3.00 -9.34
CA ASP A 64 6.43 -3.30 -9.17
C ASP A 64 6.72 -3.84 -7.75
N PRO A 65 6.38 -5.10 -7.49
CA PRO A 65 6.60 -5.73 -6.18
C PRO A 65 8.08 -5.86 -5.82
N GLU A 66 8.99 -5.88 -6.80
CA GLU A 66 10.43 -5.96 -6.53
C GLU A 66 10.97 -4.62 -6.03
N ALA A 67 10.62 -3.51 -6.68
CA ALA A 67 10.98 -2.18 -6.21
C ALA A 67 10.38 -1.90 -4.83
N LEU A 68 9.15 -2.35 -4.56
CA LEU A 68 8.55 -2.25 -3.24
C LEU A 68 9.39 -2.97 -2.17
N ARG A 69 9.78 -4.22 -2.44
CA ARG A 69 10.65 -5.00 -1.54
C ARG A 69 11.99 -4.30 -1.29
N LYS A 70 12.64 -3.83 -2.34
CA LYS A 70 13.90 -3.07 -2.24
C LYS A 70 13.73 -1.80 -1.41
N GLY A 71 12.59 -1.11 -1.55
CA GLY A 71 12.25 0.05 -0.71
C GLY A 71 12.15 -0.32 0.77
N PHE A 72 11.44 -1.42 1.08
CA PHE A 72 11.37 -1.93 2.45
C PHE A 72 12.75 -2.34 2.99
N GLU A 73 13.57 -3.03 2.20
CA GLU A 73 14.92 -3.47 2.63
C GLU A 73 15.86 -2.28 2.87
N ALA A 74 15.76 -1.23 2.07
CA ALA A 74 16.59 -0.04 2.18
C ALA A 74 16.25 0.80 3.42
N ASP A 75 14.95 1.03 3.68
CA ASP A 75 14.49 1.73 4.88
C ASP A 75 13.15 1.16 5.39
N PRO A 76 13.21 0.13 6.25
CA PRO A 76 12.00 -0.49 6.79
C PRO A 76 11.18 0.47 7.65
N GLY A 77 11.83 1.48 8.26
CA GLY A 77 11.19 2.43 9.15
C GLY A 77 10.32 3.42 8.39
N GLU A 78 10.91 4.10 7.40
CA GLU A 78 10.17 5.01 6.52
C GLU A 78 9.05 4.29 5.75
N PHE A 79 9.29 3.05 5.33
CA PHE A 79 8.27 2.23 4.69
C PHE A 79 7.04 2.04 5.60
N VAL A 80 7.26 1.72 6.87
CA VAL A 80 6.17 1.53 7.84
C VAL A 80 5.48 2.86 8.20
N VAL A 81 6.23 3.97 8.26
CA VAL A 81 5.61 5.30 8.43
C VAL A 81 4.70 5.63 7.24
N LEU A 82 5.12 5.32 6.02
CA LEU A 82 4.28 5.49 4.83
C LEU A 82 3.03 4.60 4.90
N ALA A 83 3.16 3.34 5.32
CA ALA A 83 2.02 2.44 5.52
C ALA A 83 1.03 2.99 6.57
N LEU A 84 1.52 3.56 7.66
CA LEU A 84 0.69 4.21 8.67
C LEU A 84 -0.04 5.44 8.12
N LYS A 85 0.63 6.25 7.28
CA LYS A 85 0.01 7.41 6.63
C LYS A 85 -1.13 7.00 5.70
N GLU A 86 -0.95 5.93 4.93
CA GLU A 86 -1.98 5.41 4.04
C GLU A 86 -3.16 4.77 4.79
N ALA A 87 -2.89 4.10 5.92
CA ALA A 87 -3.94 3.48 6.72
C ALA A 87 -4.89 4.49 7.38
N ALA A 88 -4.39 5.70 7.68
CA ALA A 88 -5.13 6.78 8.35
C ALA A 88 -5.84 6.37 9.66
N ALA A 89 -5.38 5.28 10.29
CA ALA A 89 -5.94 4.72 11.51
C ALA A 89 -4.82 4.16 12.40
N PRO A 90 -4.99 4.14 13.74
CA PRO A 90 -4.04 3.50 14.64
C PRO A 90 -3.89 2.01 14.33
N MET A 91 -2.65 1.52 14.29
CA MET A 91 -2.32 0.13 14.01
C MET A 91 -1.44 -0.46 15.11
N THR A 92 -1.74 -1.69 15.53
CA THR A 92 -0.82 -2.45 16.39
C THR A 92 0.36 -2.98 15.59
N GLY A 93 1.41 -3.46 16.26
CA GLY A 93 2.50 -4.16 15.58
C GLY A 93 2.05 -5.42 14.81
N LYS A 94 0.94 -6.04 15.24
CA LYS A 94 0.32 -7.18 14.52
C LYS A 94 -0.37 -6.70 13.25
N ASP A 95 -1.10 -5.59 13.32
CA ASP A 95 -1.80 -5.03 12.16
C ASP A 95 -0.79 -4.53 11.12
N LEU A 96 0.28 -3.86 11.56
CA LEU A 96 1.39 -3.43 10.70
C LEU A 96 2.03 -4.60 9.99
N LYS A 97 2.32 -5.69 10.72
CA LYS A 97 2.81 -6.92 10.12
C LYS A 97 1.85 -7.43 9.04
N ALA A 98 0.56 -7.54 9.36
CA ALA A 98 -0.44 -8.03 8.41
C ALA A 98 -0.48 -7.17 7.14
N ALA A 99 -0.52 -5.84 7.29
CA ALA A 99 -0.53 -4.91 6.17
C ALA A 99 0.73 -5.01 5.31
N VAL A 100 1.91 -5.02 5.93
CA VAL A 100 3.19 -5.14 5.20
C VAL A 100 3.31 -6.50 4.49
N THR A 101 2.84 -7.58 5.12
CA THR A 101 2.82 -8.90 4.46
C THR A 101 1.83 -9.00 3.30
N ALA A 102 0.71 -8.28 3.37
CA ALA A 102 -0.26 -8.20 2.27
C ALA A 102 0.29 -7.45 1.04
N LEU A 103 1.38 -6.71 1.21
CA LEU A 103 2.13 -6.05 0.15
C LEU A 103 3.25 -6.93 -0.45
N GLY A 104 3.43 -8.16 0.04
CA GLY A 104 4.42 -9.10 -0.47
C GLY A 104 5.77 -9.10 0.26
N ILE A 105 5.90 -8.34 1.36
CA ILE A 105 7.05 -8.46 2.27
C ILE A 105 6.88 -9.74 3.10
N THR A 106 7.96 -10.51 3.26
CA THR A 106 7.85 -11.77 4.00
C THR A 106 7.69 -11.51 5.51
N ASP A 107 7.03 -12.44 6.18
CA ASP A 107 6.91 -12.43 7.64
C ASP A 107 8.28 -12.47 8.33
N GLU A 108 9.23 -13.20 7.74
CA GLU A 108 10.60 -13.28 8.24
C GLU A 108 11.33 -11.93 8.15
N ASP A 109 11.28 -11.27 6.98
CA ASP A 109 11.92 -9.98 6.77
C ASP A 109 11.35 -8.91 7.69
N TYR A 110 10.02 -8.88 7.84
CA TYR A 110 9.35 -7.97 8.76
C TYR A 110 9.78 -8.20 10.21
N ARG A 111 9.76 -9.47 10.68
CA ARG A 111 10.17 -9.79 12.07
C ARG A 111 11.62 -9.41 12.32
N ARG A 112 12.50 -9.62 11.35
CA ARG A 112 13.92 -9.25 11.43
C ARG A 112 14.10 -7.75 11.56
N ALA A 113 13.33 -6.95 10.81
CA ALA A 113 13.40 -5.48 10.85
C ALA A 113 12.65 -4.86 12.04
N TRP A 114 11.66 -5.56 12.62
CA TRP A 114 10.74 -5.02 13.61
C TRP A 114 11.38 -4.32 14.82
N PRO A 115 12.46 -4.84 15.45
CA PRO A 115 13.10 -4.15 16.57
C PRO A 115 13.60 -2.74 16.20
N ALA A 116 14.15 -2.58 14.99
CA ALA A 116 14.63 -1.29 14.49
C ALA A 116 13.47 -0.37 14.12
N ILE A 117 12.47 -0.90 13.40
CA ILE A 117 11.23 -0.17 13.05
C ILE A 117 10.57 0.37 14.33
N ARG A 118 10.35 -0.49 15.32
CA ARG A 118 9.68 -0.11 16.56
C ARG A 118 10.43 0.98 17.31
N LYS A 119 11.78 0.89 17.37
CA LYS A 119 12.60 1.93 18.00
C LYS A 119 12.46 3.26 17.27
N LEU A 120 12.44 3.24 15.94
CA LEU A 120 12.24 4.43 15.11
C LEU A 120 10.86 5.03 15.36
N LEU A 121 9.78 4.24 15.25
CA LEU A 121 8.41 4.73 15.43
C LEU A 121 8.17 5.37 16.80
N ILE A 122 8.82 4.87 17.86
CA ILE A 122 8.71 5.46 19.21
C ILE A 122 9.39 6.83 19.30
N GLY A 123 10.43 7.06 18.52
CA GLY A 123 11.17 8.32 18.50
C GLY A 123 10.81 9.27 17.35
N ASP A 124 9.85 8.89 16.50
CA ASP A 124 9.49 9.65 15.32
C ASP A 124 8.38 10.66 15.65
N GLU A 125 8.66 11.95 15.48
CA GLU A 125 7.71 13.03 15.76
C GLU A 125 6.46 12.99 14.88
N ARG A 126 6.51 12.28 13.74
CA ARG A 126 5.36 12.10 12.83
C ARG A 126 4.44 10.98 13.27
N VAL A 127 4.79 10.24 14.33
CA VAL A 127 4.06 9.05 14.78
C VAL A 127 3.58 9.24 16.21
N THR A 128 2.28 9.32 16.37
CA THR A 128 1.64 9.24 17.68
C THR A 128 1.66 7.79 18.16
N VAL A 129 2.27 7.56 19.33
CA VAL A 129 2.31 6.26 20.00
C VAL A 129 1.36 6.25 21.19
N SER A 130 0.54 5.22 21.30
CA SER A 130 -0.40 5.04 22.40
C SER A 130 -0.39 3.62 22.94
N GLY A 131 -0.77 3.45 24.21
CA GLY A 131 -0.79 2.13 24.87
C GLY A 131 0.59 1.59 25.25
N SER A 132 0.67 0.29 25.52
CA SER A 132 1.91 -0.37 25.96
C SER A 132 1.95 -1.85 25.59
N GLY A 133 3.15 -2.44 25.58
CA GLY A 133 3.36 -3.85 25.27
C GLY A 133 2.77 -4.25 23.91
N ALA A 134 1.97 -5.32 23.89
CA ALA A 134 1.31 -5.82 22.68
C ALA A 134 0.11 -4.95 22.22
N ALA A 135 -0.45 -4.14 23.12
CA ALA A 135 -1.54 -3.21 22.83
C ALA A 135 -1.02 -1.83 22.37
N MET A 136 0.28 -1.69 22.19
CA MET A 136 0.89 -0.49 21.65
C MET A 136 0.42 -0.26 20.22
N THR A 137 -0.12 0.93 19.96
CA THR A 137 -0.58 1.37 18.66
C THR A 137 0.29 2.52 18.15
N PHE A 138 0.41 2.58 16.84
CA PHE A 138 1.14 3.61 16.11
C PHE A 138 0.17 4.24 15.12
N GLN A 139 0.19 5.56 15.04
CA GLN A 139 -0.59 6.30 14.06
C GLN A 139 0.32 7.39 13.49
N ALA A 140 0.47 7.44 12.16
CA ALA A 140 1.15 8.57 11.56
C ALA A 140 0.21 9.78 11.52
N ASP A 141 0.76 10.96 11.76
CA ASP A 141 0.03 12.20 11.60
C ASP A 141 -0.41 12.32 10.14
N GLY A 142 -1.72 12.42 9.93
CA GLY A 142 -2.26 12.71 8.61
C GLY A 142 -1.76 14.11 8.21
N THR A 143 -1.04 14.20 7.10
CA THR A 143 -0.64 15.49 6.50
C THR A 143 -1.85 16.42 6.47
N HIS A 144 -1.81 17.50 7.26
CA HIS A 144 -2.73 18.64 7.17
C HIS A 144 -2.60 19.32 5.81
#